data_AF-A0A6N9EZ58-F1
#
_entry.id   AF-A0A6N9EZ58-F1
#
_cell.length_a   1.000
_cell.length_b   1.000
_cell.length_c   1.000
_cell.angle_alpha   90.00
_cell.angle_beta   90.00
_cell.angle_gamma   90.00
#
_symmetry.space_group_name_H-M   'P 1'
#
loop_
_entity.id
_entity.type
_entity.pdbx_description
1 polymer ?
#
loop_
_entity_poly.entity_id
_entity_poly.type
_entity_poly.pdbx_seq_one_letter_code
_entity_poly.pdbx_strand_id
1 'polypeptide(L)'
;MMIRLRRVTGPRRVSAKGSTTGIDRPQPGTGGRTIISARYARSSPVRSERAAGSVAVRSAPVDAASARLSDRAGPAVPARRASDGPRSIPPPGPHGGDGSRLAEALGFDPGSILDLSQNLNPFAPDVGAVAARHLESLRRYPDPSDAARMLAEAIGVEPERLLLTNGGAAAVAAVAREIGGQVRSEPEFGLHPRGTDGPVWRSDPHNPSGVLAGADEVADVWDEAFYPLAIGRWSAGRQGVVVGSLTKVFACPGLRLGYVIADDVGRFARHQPQWAVSSLGLAVLAELLECTDLAGWSRAIAASRVELADLFRRSGWQVSAADAPWVLVRAPGLRERLAQQGVVVRDCTSFGMPDHVRVAVPDSAGLDRLERALSRLSNGSNP
;
A
#
# COMPACT_ATOMS: atom_id res chain seq x y z
N MET A 1 15.88 -8.87 -52.43
CA MET A 1 15.39 -8.68 -53.81
C MET A 1 14.25 -7.67 -53.76
N MET A 2 14.43 -6.51 -54.41
CA MET A 2 13.52 -5.36 -54.45
C MET A 2 12.20 -5.65 -55.19
N ILE A 3 11.27 -4.66 -55.13
CA ILE A 3 10.11 -4.34 -56.01
C ILE A 3 8.76 -4.60 -55.27
N ARG A 4 7.75 -3.71 -55.19
CA ARG A 4 7.46 -2.34 -55.69
C ARG A 4 6.31 -1.74 -54.85
N LEU A 5 6.28 -0.42 -54.76
CA LEU A 5 5.15 0.41 -54.30
C LEU A 5 3.93 0.34 -55.24
N ARG A 6 2.72 0.44 -54.68
CA ARG A 6 1.54 1.05 -55.34
C ARG A 6 0.74 1.90 -54.34
N ARG A 7 0.59 3.19 -54.68
CA ARG A 7 -0.44 4.11 -54.15
C ARG A 7 -1.75 3.88 -54.89
N VAL A 8 -2.88 3.90 -54.19
CA VAL A 8 -4.20 4.19 -54.77
C VAL A 8 -5.05 5.02 -53.78
N THR A 9 -5.49 6.15 -54.33
CA THR A 9 -6.56 7.13 -54.02
C THR A 9 -7.59 6.89 -52.90
N GLY A 10 -7.92 7.96 -52.16
CA GLY A 10 -8.99 8.01 -51.15
C GLY A 10 -10.40 8.27 -51.69
N PRO A 11 -11.42 8.48 -50.82
CA PRO A 11 -12.76 8.85 -51.25
C PRO A 11 -13.19 10.27 -50.88
N ARG A 12 -14.11 10.76 -51.71
CA ARG A 12 -14.74 12.09 -51.78
C ARG A 12 -15.80 12.31 -50.70
N ARG A 13 -16.02 13.60 -50.40
CA ARG A 13 -17.22 14.16 -49.74
C ARG A 13 -18.47 13.95 -50.59
N VAL A 14 -19.62 13.74 -49.93
CA VAL A 14 -20.96 13.97 -50.48
C VAL A 14 -21.76 14.84 -49.48
N SER A 15 -22.40 15.88 -50.03
CA SER A 15 -23.28 16.84 -49.39
C SER A 15 -24.71 16.31 -49.23
N ALA A 16 -25.45 16.85 -48.25
CA ALA A 16 -26.90 16.97 -48.31
C ALA A 16 -27.32 18.41 -47.98
N LYS A 17 -28.08 19.03 -48.90
CA LYS A 17 -28.87 20.27 -48.74
C LYS A 17 -30.30 19.87 -48.37
N GLY A 18 -30.92 20.47 -47.34
CA GLY A 18 -31.99 21.49 -47.47
C GLY A 18 -33.33 20.88 -46.99
N SER A 19 -34.27 21.53 -46.30
CA SER A 19 -34.74 22.92 -46.39
C SER A 19 -35.61 23.35 -45.17
N THR A 20 -35.50 24.64 -44.79
CA THR A 20 -36.50 25.66 -44.30
C THR A 20 -37.79 25.23 -43.60
N THR A 21 -38.25 25.84 -42.50
CA THR A 21 -38.72 27.24 -42.30
C THR A 21 -38.69 27.60 -40.80
N GLY A 22 -38.37 28.83 -40.36
CA GLY A 22 -39.35 29.91 -40.17
C GLY A 22 -38.81 30.95 -39.16
N ILE A 23 -39.24 32.20 -39.35
CA ILE A 23 -38.69 33.48 -38.86
C ILE A 23 -39.37 33.90 -37.54
N ASP A 24 -38.62 34.45 -36.58
CA ASP A 24 -38.94 35.78 -36.00
C ASP A 24 -37.79 36.37 -35.14
N ARG A 25 -37.55 37.67 -35.31
CA ARG A 25 -36.70 38.56 -34.49
C ARG A 25 -37.63 39.57 -33.79
N PRO A 26 -37.19 40.16 -32.66
CA PRO A 26 -36.76 41.56 -32.75
C PRO A 26 -35.44 41.88 -32.00
N GLN A 27 -34.96 43.09 -32.28
CA GLN A 27 -33.65 43.74 -32.05
C GLN A 27 -33.64 44.56 -30.71
N PRO A 28 -32.56 45.30 -30.32
CA PRO A 28 -31.82 45.06 -29.08
C PRO A 28 -31.93 46.17 -28.01
N GLY A 29 -31.45 45.87 -26.79
CA GLY A 29 -31.26 46.82 -25.69
C GLY A 29 -29.79 46.89 -25.25
N THR A 30 -29.27 48.12 -25.24
CA THR A 30 -27.94 48.58 -24.85
C THR A 30 -27.60 48.33 -23.37
N GLY A 31 -26.33 48.03 -23.07
CA GLY A 31 -25.81 48.06 -21.69
C GLY A 31 -24.36 47.60 -21.61
N GLY A 32 -23.42 48.52 -21.83
CA GLY A 32 -22.00 48.26 -21.76
C GLY A 32 -21.51 47.99 -20.34
N ARG A 33 -20.57 47.05 -20.21
CA ARG A 33 -19.66 46.98 -19.08
C ARG A 33 -18.26 46.61 -19.57
N THR A 34 -17.38 47.58 -19.42
CA THR A 34 -15.95 47.55 -19.67
C THR A 34 -15.26 46.48 -18.84
N ILE A 35 -14.53 45.56 -19.49
CA ILE A 35 -13.50 44.73 -18.84
C ILE A 35 -12.16 45.09 -19.47
N ILE A 36 -11.25 45.53 -18.60
CA ILE A 36 -9.89 45.96 -18.90
C ILE A 36 -9.09 44.74 -19.37
N SER A 37 -8.56 44.80 -20.59
CA SER A 37 -7.56 43.84 -21.09
C SER A 37 -6.16 44.40 -20.85
N ALA A 38 -5.38 43.74 -19.98
CA ALA A 38 -3.97 44.01 -19.82
C ALA A 38 -3.18 43.22 -20.87
N ARG A 39 -2.47 43.95 -21.74
CA ARG A 39 -1.61 43.40 -22.78
C ARG A 39 -0.33 42.83 -22.17
N TYR A 40 -0.03 41.57 -22.48
CA TYR A 40 1.31 41.00 -22.35
C TYR A 40 2.23 41.63 -23.41
N ALA A 41 3.26 42.35 -22.97
CA ALA A 41 4.32 42.84 -23.83
C ALA A 41 5.32 41.71 -24.15
N ARG A 42 5.70 41.64 -25.43
CA ARG A 42 6.72 40.74 -25.96
C ARG A 42 8.12 41.31 -25.67
N SER A 43 9.06 40.45 -25.31
CA SER A 43 10.49 40.70 -25.53
C SER A 43 11.24 39.38 -25.71
N SER A 44 11.79 39.20 -26.90
CA SER A 44 12.92 38.32 -27.24
C SER A 44 13.83 39.14 -28.18
N PRO A 45 15.09 38.77 -28.50
CA PRO A 45 15.93 37.68 -27.98
C PRO A 45 17.36 38.16 -27.59
N VAL A 46 18.13 37.34 -26.86
CA VAL A 46 19.60 37.38 -26.95
C VAL A 46 20.12 35.97 -27.16
N ARG A 47 21.00 35.84 -28.14
CA ARG A 47 21.62 34.62 -28.67
C ARG A 47 23.11 34.71 -28.38
N SER A 48 23.69 33.70 -27.74
CA SER A 48 25.13 33.37 -27.79
C SER A 48 25.26 31.90 -27.39
N GLU A 49 25.38 31.01 -28.36
CA GLU A 49 26.64 30.38 -28.79
C GLU A 49 27.12 29.24 -27.88
N ARG A 50 27.45 28.14 -28.56
CA ARG A 50 27.71 26.80 -28.02
C ARG A 50 29.09 26.74 -27.37
N ALA A 51 29.19 26.02 -26.25
CA ALA A 51 30.41 25.32 -25.89
C ALA A 51 30.03 23.93 -25.37
N ALA A 52 30.52 22.90 -26.05
CA ALA A 52 30.46 21.52 -25.61
C ALA A 52 31.45 21.33 -24.45
N GLY A 53 30.95 20.88 -23.30
CA GLY A 53 31.76 20.50 -22.15
C GLY A 53 31.06 19.37 -21.42
N SER A 54 31.62 18.16 -21.52
CA SER A 54 31.17 17.00 -20.75
C SER A 54 31.42 17.25 -19.27
N VAL A 55 30.36 17.38 -18.47
CA VAL A 55 30.47 17.36 -17.01
C VAL A 55 30.17 15.94 -16.56
N ALA A 56 31.24 15.20 -16.26
CA ALA A 56 31.17 13.95 -15.52
C ALA A 56 30.67 14.26 -14.11
N VAL A 57 29.45 13.84 -13.79
CA VAL A 57 28.94 13.85 -12.41
C VAL A 57 29.66 12.73 -11.67
N ARG A 58 30.69 13.10 -10.91
CA ARG A 58 31.31 12.22 -9.92
C ARG A 58 30.33 12.02 -8.77
N SER A 59 29.84 10.80 -8.61
CA SER A 59 29.20 10.34 -7.38
C SER A 59 30.22 10.37 -6.24
N ALA A 60 30.04 11.32 -5.32
CA ALA A 60 30.73 11.30 -4.03
C ALA A 60 30.00 10.30 -3.10
N PRO A 61 30.73 9.55 -2.27
CA PRO A 61 30.13 8.58 -1.36
C PRO A 61 29.33 9.31 -0.28
N VAL A 62 28.12 8.80 -0.01
CA VAL A 62 27.25 9.29 1.06
C VAL A 62 27.79 8.72 2.37
N ASP A 63 28.76 9.41 2.98
CA ASP A 63 29.28 9.04 4.30
C ASP A 63 28.30 9.42 5.41
N ALA A 64 27.84 8.39 6.11
CA ALA A 64 27.72 8.30 7.56
C ALA A 64 27.06 9.48 8.32
N ALA A 65 25.73 9.59 8.19
CA ALA A 65 24.88 10.21 9.22
C ALA A 65 23.53 9.50 9.43
N SER A 66 23.39 8.26 8.97
CA SER A 66 22.22 7.38 9.20
C SER A 66 22.36 6.46 10.42
N ALA A 67 23.47 6.56 11.16
CA ALA A 67 23.69 5.78 12.37
C ALA A 67 23.13 6.52 13.59
N ARG A 68 21.82 6.37 13.88
CA ARG A 68 21.27 6.55 15.24
C ARG A 68 19.84 6.05 15.48
N LEU A 69 19.37 5.04 14.76
CA LEU A 69 18.17 4.27 15.15
C LEU A 69 18.37 2.73 15.16
N SER A 70 19.55 2.24 14.78
CA SER A 70 19.84 0.80 14.72
C SER A 70 20.50 0.21 15.98
N ASP A 71 20.60 0.95 17.08
CA ASP A 71 21.43 0.54 18.23
C ASP A 71 20.69 0.55 19.58
N ARG A 72 19.41 0.19 19.58
CA ARG A 72 18.71 -0.22 20.80
C ARG A 72 18.40 -1.70 20.72
N ALA A 73 19.36 -2.52 21.11
CA ALA A 73 19.05 -3.80 21.76
C ALA A 73 18.24 -3.49 23.02
N GLY A 74 16.93 -3.26 22.86
CA GLY A 74 16.01 -3.04 23.96
C GLY A 74 16.00 -4.25 24.91
N PRO A 75 15.59 -4.06 26.18
CA PRO A 75 15.54 -5.14 27.15
C PRO A 75 14.70 -6.31 26.60
N ALA A 76 15.13 -7.53 26.93
CA ALA A 76 14.61 -8.73 26.30
C ALA A 76 13.09 -8.94 26.54
N VAL A 77 12.56 -8.45 27.65
CA VAL A 77 11.13 -8.15 27.87
C VAL A 77 11.06 -6.67 28.27
N PRO A 78 10.12 -5.89 27.74
CA PRO A 78 9.97 -4.52 28.20
C PRO A 78 9.64 -4.45 29.69
N ALA A 79 10.22 -3.46 30.37
CA ALA A 79 9.88 -3.20 31.77
C ALA A 79 8.38 -2.91 31.89
N ARG A 80 7.72 -3.57 32.84
CA ARG A 80 6.30 -3.36 33.14
C ARG A 80 6.17 -2.19 34.10
N ARG A 81 5.26 -1.26 33.81
CA ARG A 81 4.83 -0.20 34.72
C ARG A 81 4.12 -0.83 35.92
N ALA A 82 4.22 -0.19 37.09
CA ALA A 82 3.40 -0.57 38.25
C ALA A 82 1.92 -0.30 37.93
N SER A 83 1.01 -1.23 38.29
CA SER A 83 -0.43 -1.07 38.05
C SER A 83 -1.23 -1.81 39.13
N ASP A 84 -2.31 -1.18 39.61
CA ASP A 84 -3.12 -1.67 40.75
C ASP A 84 -4.27 -2.63 40.38
N GLY A 85 -4.35 -3.11 39.12
CA GLY A 85 -5.45 -3.96 38.62
C GLY A 85 -5.01 -5.32 38.06
N PRO A 86 -5.93 -6.30 37.95
CA PRO A 86 -5.65 -7.59 37.33
C PRO A 86 -5.33 -7.42 35.84
N ARG A 87 -4.18 -7.95 35.43
CA ARG A 87 -3.69 -7.88 34.04
C ARG A 87 -4.23 -9.08 33.26
N SER A 88 -5.10 -8.82 32.28
CA SER A 88 -5.59 -9.85 31.36
C SER A 88 -5.20 -9.52 29.93
N ILE A 89 -4.99 -10.56 29.12
CA ILE A 89 -4.70 -10.37 27.70
C ILE A 89 -6.03 -10.08 27.01
N PRO A 90 -6.19 -8.93 26.34
CA PRO A 90 -7.44 -8.61 25.65
C PRO A 90 -7.67 -9.61 24.50
N PRO A 91 -8.94 -9.93 24.16
CA PRO A 91 -9.23 -10.80 23.03
C PRO A 91 -8.70 -10.19 21.73
N PRO A 92 -8.25 -10.99 20.74
CA PRO A 92 -7.73 -10.47 19.48
C PRO A 92 -8.77 -9.60 18.77
N GLY A 93 -8.33 -8.50 18.15
CA GLY A 93 -9.18 -7.66 17.33
C GLY A 93 -9.56 -8.35 16.00
N PRO A 94 -10.56 -7.81 15.27
CA PRO A 94 -10.93 -8.34 13.94
C PRO A 94 -9.79 -8.18 12.91
N HIS A 95 -8.81 -7.30 13.18
CA HIS A 95 -7.59 -7.11 12.38
C HIS A 95 -6.35 -7.05 13.29
N GLY A 96 -5.15 -7.18 12.71
CA GLY A 96 -3.90 -6.95 13.45
C GLY A 96 -3.70 -5.47 13.82
N GLY A 97 -2.71 -5.19 14.67
CA GLY A 97 -2.45 -3.86 15.23
C GLY A 97 -2.90 -3.69 16.68
N ASP A 98 -2.96 -4.78 17.43
CA ASP A 98 -3.39 -4.78 18.83
C ASP A 98 -2.29 -4.31 19.80
N GLY A 99 -1.12 -3.91 19.30
CA GLY A 99 0.06 -3.53 20.10
C GLY A 99 -0.24 -2.57 21.25
N SER A 100 -0.86 -1.42 20.96
CA SER A 100 -1.16 -0.41 21.98
C SER A 100 -2.14 -0.91 23.04
N ARG A 101 -3.20 -1.61 22.62
CA ARG A 101 -4.22 -2.16 23.53
C ARG A 101 -3.65 -3.24 24.44
N LEU A 102 -2.76 -4.07 23.90
CA LEU A 102 -2.06 -5.10 24.65
C LEU A 102 -1.00 -4.50 25.59
N ALA A 103 -0.29 -3.46 25.14
CA ALA A 103 0.65 -2.72 25.98
C ALA A 103 -0.03 -2.18 27.22
N GLU A 104 -1.15 -1.47 27.03
CA GLU A 104 -1.95 -0.90 28.11
C GLU A 104 -2.44 -1.98 29.08
N ALA A 105 -3.06 -3.04 28.57
CA ALA A 105 -3.62 -4.11 29.40
C ALA A 105 -2.56 -4.88 30.22
N LEU A 106 -1.34 -5.00 29.72
CA LEU A 106 -0.25 -5.74 30.37
C LEU A 106 0.75 -4.84 31.10
N GLY A 107 0.54 -3.52 31.06
CA GLY A 107 1.40 -2.51 31.67
C GLY A 107 2.75 -2.32 30.97
N PHE A 108 2.88 -2.67 29.69
CA PHE A 108 4.08 -2.37 28.92
C PHE A 108 4.09 -0.91 28.45
N ASP A 109 5.28 -0.39 28.18
CA ASP A 109 5.40 0.85 27.42
C ASP A 109 4.97 0.61 25.95
N PRO A 110 4.05 1.39 25.37
CA PRO A 110 3.58 1.13 24.00
C PRO A 110 4.69 1.09 22.95
N GLY A 111 5.71 1.95 23.08
CA GLY A 111 6.86 1.99 22.16
C GLY A 111 7.81 0.80 22.31
N SER A 112 7.62 -0.02 23.34
CA SER A 112 8.44 -1.20 23.61
C SER A 112 7.83 -2.50 23.08
N ILE A 113 6.59 -2.49 22.58
CA ILE A 113 5.96 -3.69 22.00
C ILE A 113 6.60 -4.01 20.64
N LEU A 114 6.86 -5.29 20.39
CA LEU A 114 7.12 -5.78 19.04
C LEU A 114 5.79 -6.24 18.43
N ASP A 115 5.20 -5.43 17.55
CA ASP A 115 3.94 -5.78 16.89
C ASP A 115 4.20 -6.47 15.54
N LEU A 116 4.18 -7.80 15.54
CA LEU A 116 4.24 -8.65 14.34
C LEU A 116 2.85 -9.11 13.87
N SER A 117 1.78 -8.51 14.40
CA SER A 117 0.42 -8.78 13.92
C SER A 117 0.06 -7.95 12.68
N GLN A 118 0.86 -6.92 12.38
CA GLN A 118 0.74 -6.08 11.19
C GLN A 118 1.85 -6.40 10.19
N ASN A 119 1.45 -6.79 8.98
CA ASN A 119 2.39 -7.03 7.90
C ASN A 119 2.74 -5.68 7.26
N LEU A 120 3.87 -5.09 7.65
CA LEU A 120 4.41 -3.86 7.06
C LEU A 120 5.79 -4.16 6.50
N ASN A 121 6.29 -3.32 5.60
CA ASN A 121 7.66 -3.40 5.12
C ASN A 121 8.64 -3.02 6.25
N PRO A 122 9.45 -3.94 6.81
CA PRO A 122 10.40 -3.61 7.87
C PRO A 122 11.58 -2.77 7.36
N PHE A 123 11.75 -2.65 6.04
CA PHE A 123 12.83 -1.91 5.37
C PHE A 123 12.35 -0.61 4.73
N ALA A 124 11.14 -0.16 5.05
CA ALA A 124 10.59 1.10 4.57
C ALA A 124 11.43 2.30 5.03
N PRO A 125 11.43 3.42 4.28
CA PRO A 125 12.06 4.66 4.73
C PRO A 125 11.38 5.21 6.00
N ASP A 126 12.06 6.10 6.71
CA ASP A 126 11.49 6.81 7.86
C ASP A 126 10.39 7.78 7.40
N VAL A 127 9.15 7.26 7.35
CA VAL A 127 7.97 8.04 6.96
C VAL A 127 7.67 9.16 7.93
N GLY A 128 8.06 9.05 9.21
CA GLY A 128 7.91 10.13 10.18
C GLY A 128 8.76 11.34 9.78
N ALA A 129 10.03 11.10 9.43
CA ALA A 129 10.92 12.14 8.93
C ALA A 129 10.44 12.76 7.62
N VAL A 130 9.94 11.94 6.69
CA VAL A 130 9.32 12.42 5.44
C VAL A 130 8.12 13.31 5.76
N ALA A 131 7.16 12.82 6.54
CA ALA A 131 5.95 13.56 6.90
C ALA A 131 6.26 14.89 7.60
N ALA A 132 7.28 14.94 8.46
CA ALA A 132 7.71 16.16 9.14
C ALA A 132 8.08 17.30 8.16
N ARG A 133 8.69 16.97 7.01
CA ARG A 133 9.03 17.97 5.96
C ARG A 133 7.80 18.52 5.24
N HIS A 134 6.67 17.82 5.28
CA HIS A 134 5.46 18.15 4.54
C HIS A 134 4.31 18.66 5.43
N LEU A 135 4.54 18.95 6.71
CA LEU A 135 3.48 19.36 7.64
C LEU A 135 2.70 20.63 7.21
N GLU A 136 3.31 21.52 6.45
CA GLU A 136 2.63 22.71 5.90
C GLU A 136 1.51 22.37 4.89
N SER A 137 1.45 21.14 4.38
CA SER A 137 0.33 20.66 3.56
C SER A 137 -0.99 20.57 4.33
N LEU A 138 -0.94 20.44 5.66
CA LEU A 138 -2.12 20.30 6.53
C LEU A 138 -3.04 21.54 6.49
N ARG A 139 -2.54 22.68 6.03
CA ARG A 139 -3.29 23.95 5.94
C ARG A 139 -4.14 24.08 4.68
N ARG A 140 -4.04 23.14 3.73
CA ARG A 140 -4.69 23.19 2.42
C ARG A 140 -5.61 22.00 2.23
N TYR A 141 -6.71 22.19 1.51
CA TYR A 141 -7.53 21.06 1.05
C TYR A 141 -6.73 20.20 0.07
N PRO A 142 -6.95 18.88 0.05
CA PRO A 142 -6.21 17.96 -0.79
C PRO A 142 -6.62 18.08 -2.26
N ASP A 143 -5.63 17.97 -3.14
CA ASP A 143 -5.79 17.78 -4.59
C ASP A 143 -4.97 16.54 -4.99
N PRO A 144 -5.63 15.43 -5.38
CA PRO A 144 -4.95 14.17 -5.67
C PRO A 144 -4.33 14.12 -7.07
N SER A 145 -4.56 15.10 -7.95
CA SER A 145 -4.23 14.96 -9.38
C SER A 145 -2.75 14.66 -9.64
N ASP A 146 -1.83 15.42 -9.04
CA ASP A 146 -0.39 15.17 -9.21
C ASP A 146 0.06 13.87 -8.57
N ALA A 147 -0.39 13.60 -7.35
CA ALA A 147 -0.06 12.38 -6.61
C ALA A 147 -0.54 11.11 -7.36
N ALA A 148 -1.75 11.15 -7.93
CA ALA A 148 -2.31 10.06 -8.71
C ALA A 148 -1.50 9.82 -9.98
N ARG A 149 -1.14 10.88 -10.72
CA ARG A 149 -0.29 10.80 -11.91
C ARG A 149 1.08 10.19 -11.59
N MET A 150 1.72 10.64 -10.51
CA MET A 150 3.04 10.12 -10.10
C MET A 150 2.98 8.64 -9.72
N LEU A 151 1.94 8.22 -9.00
CA LEU A 151 1.75 6.81 -8.68
C LEU A 151 1.46 5.98 -9.94
N ALA A 152 0.61 6.48 -10.84
CA ALA A 152 0.31 5.79 -12.10
C ALA A 152 1.57 5.58 -12.94
N GLU A 153 2.42 6.60 -13.05
CA GLU A 153 3.73 6.52 -13.70
C GLU A 153 4.64 5.48 -13.02
N ALA A 154 4.72 5.48 -11.69
CA ALA A 154 5.53 4.52 -10.95
C ALA A 154 5.05 3.06 -11.16
N ILE A 155 3.74 2.84 -11.22
CA ILE A 155 3.14 1.52 -11.44
C ILE A 155 3.25 1.10 -12.92
N GLY A 156 3.28 2.05 -13.85
CA GLY A 156 3.30 1.81 -15.28
C GLY A 156 1.89 1.68 -15.89
N VAL A 157 0.94 2.49 -15.43
CA VAL A 157 -0.43 2.57 -15.96
C VAL A 157 -0.79 4.00 -16.35
N GLU A 158 -1.78 4.17 -17.23
CA GLU A 158 -2.30 5.49 -17.59
C GLU A 158 -2.92 6.19 -16.37
N PRO A 159 -2.71 7.50 -16.16
CA PRO A 159 -3.22 8.24 -15.00
C PRO A 159 -4.74 8.12 -14.81
N GLU A 160 -5.51 8.04 -15.89
CA GLU A 160 -6.97 7.91 -15.87
C GLU A 160 -7.44 6.54 -15.35
N ARG A 161 -6.54 5.56 -15.32
CA ARG A 161 -6.81 4.21 -14.81
C ARG A 161 -6.49 4.07 -13.33
N LEU A 162 -6.02 5.13 -12.65
CA LEU A 162 -5.65 5.08 -11.24
C LEU A 162 -6.51 6.03 -10.40
N LEU A 163 -7.04 5.50 -9.30
CA LEU A 163 -7.76 6.26 -8.29
C LEU A 163 -7.11 6.08 -6.93
N LEU A 164 -6.65 7.18 -6.32
CA LEU A 164 -6.20 7.17 -4.93
C LEU A 164 -7.38 7.02 -3.97
N THR A 165 -7.14 6.30 -2.87
CA THR A 165 -8.15 6.01 -1.84
C THR A 165 -7.56 6.16 -0.44
N ASN A 166 -8.43 6.31 0.57
CA ASN A 166 -8.07 6.43 1.99
C ASN A 166 -7.60 5.08 2.59
N GLY A 167 -6.57 4.49 1.99
CA GLY A 167 -6.03 3.17 2.27
C GLY A 167 -6.75 2.07 1.50
N GLY A 168 -6.12 0.90 1.41
CA GLY A 168 -6.68 -0.24 0.68
C GLY A 168 -8.07 -0.68 1.18
N ALA A 169 -8.40 -0.45 2.46
CA ALA A 169 -9.75 -0.72 2.97
C ALA A 169 -10.83 0.15 2.30
N ALA A 170 -10.53 1.43 2.01
CA ALA A 170 -11.44 2.29 1.27
C ALA A 170 -11.53 1.89 -0.21
N ALA A 171 -10.42 1.41 -0.81
CA ALA A 171 -10.45 0.81 -2.15
C ALA A 171 -11.38 -0.41 -2.21
N VAL A 172 -11.21 -1.36 -1.29
CA VAL A 172 -12.07 -2.55 -1.18
C VAL A 172 -13.53 -2.12 -1.01
N ALA A 173 -13.83 -1.19 -0.10
CA ALA A 173 -15.20 -0.73 0.13
C ALA A 173 -15.83 -0.05 -1.10
N ALA A 174 -15.08 0.81 -1.80
CA ALA A 174 -15.57 1.50 -2.99
C ALA A 174 -15.84 0.54 -4.15
N VAL A 175 -14.94 -0.43 -4.37
CA VAL A 175 -15.10 -1.44 -5.41
C VAL A 175 -16.26 -2.39 -5.06
N ALA A 176 -16.30 -2.93 -3.84
CA ALA A 176 -17.37 -3.83 -3.42
C ALA A 176 -18.76 -3.18 -3.44
N ARG A 177 -18.86 -1.88 -3.12
CA ARG A 177 -20.12 -1.14 -3.19
C ARG A 177 -20.62 -0.96 -4.64
N GLU A 178 -19.71 -0.85 -5.59
CA GLU A 178 -20.01 -0.61 -7.00
C GLU A 178 -20.33 -1.90 -7.78
N ILE A 179 -19.59 -2.99 -7.53
CA ILE A 179 -19.73 -4.24 -8.28
C ILE A 179 -20.12 -5.47 -7.45
N GLY A 180 -20.25 -5.34 -6.12
CA GLY A 180 -20.48 -6.47 -5.24
C GLY A 180 -19.32 -7.49 -5.31
N GLY A 181 -19.68 -8.76 -5.18
CA GLY A 181 -18.80 -9.88 -5.43
C GLY A 181 -18.77 -10.92 -4.33
N GLN A 182 -17.89 -11.89 -4.54
CA GLN A 182 -17.72 -13.05 -3.68
C GLN A 182 -16.24 -13.46 -3.63
N VAL A 183 -15.86 -14.18 -2.58
CA VAL A 183 -14.57 -14.87 -2.53
C VAL A 183 -14.74 -16.29 -3.04
N ARG A 184 -13.74 -16.83 -3.73
CA ARG A 184 -13.82 -18.18 -4.32
C ARG A 184 -13.90 -19.28 -3.27
N SER A 185 -13.16 -19.11 -2.18
CA SER A 185 -13.08 -20.05 -1.08
C SER A 185 -12.58 -19.34 0.16
N GLU A 186 -13.05 -19.74 1.33
CA GLU A 186 -12.45 -19.34 2.60
C GLU A 186 -11.23 -20.23 2.91
N PRO A 187 -10.24 -19.73 3.67
CA PRO A 187 -10.15 -18.36 4.22
C PRO A 187 -9.75 -17.31 3.18
N GLU A 188 -10.24 -16.08 3.30
CA GLU A 188 -9.77 -14.93 2.53
C GLU A 188 -9.81 -13.63 3.37
N PHE A 189 -9.21 -12.53 2.92
CA PHE A 189 -9.18 -11.26 3.62
C PHE A 189 -10.59 -10.80 4.01
N GLY A 190 -10.82 -10.59 5.31
CA GLY A 190 -12.16 -10.38 5.88
C GLY A 190 -12.92 -9.13 5.41
N LEU A 191 -12.31 -8.22 4.64
CA LEU A 191 -13.01 -7.08 4.04
C LEU A 191 -13.55 -7.34 2.63
N HIS A 192 -13.13 -8.42 1.97
CA HIS A 192 -13.71 -8.81 0.67
C HIS A 192 -15.21 -9.18 0.83
N PRO A 193 -16.04 -9.00 -0.21
CA PRO A 193 -17.45 -9.32 -0.12
C PRO A 193 -17.69 -10.84 -0.07
N ARG A 194 -18.72 -11.27 0.69
CA ARG A 194 -19.19 -12.68 0.80
C ARG A 194 -20.58 -12.85 0.17
N GLY A 195 -20.76 -12.28 -1.02
CA GLY A 195 -21.96 -12.52 -1.82
C GLY A 195 -22.05 -13.97 -2.29
N THR A 196 -23.20 -14.32 -2.87
CA THR A 196 -23.42 -15.63 -3.51
C THR A 196 -23.29 -15.59 -5.03
N ASP A 197 -23.10 -14.39 -5.59
CA ASP A 197 -22.98 -14.12 -7.01
C ASP A 197 -22.04 -12.92 -7.25
N GLY A 198 -21.82 -12.59 -8.53
CA GLY A 198 -21.02 -11.46 -8.94
C GLY A 198 -19.52 -11.73 -9.05
N PRO A 199 -18.71 -10.66 -9.18
CA PRO A 199 -17.28 -10.73 -9.42
C PRO A 199 -16.52 -11.52 -8.36
N VAL A 200 -15.54 -12.31 -8.78
CA VAL A 200 -14.67 -13.07 -7.87
C VAL A 200 -13.52 -12.19 -7.40
N TRP A 201 -13.39 -12.08 -6.08
CA TRP A 201 -12.30 -11.41 -5.39
C TRP A 201 -11.23 -12.39 -4.96
N ARG A 202 -9.98 -11.97 -5.04
CA ARG A 202 -8.83 -12.75 -4.58
C ARG A 202 -7.69 -11.84 -4.15
N SER A 203 -7.13 -12.08 -2.97
CA SER A 203 -5.86 -11.45 -2.61
C SER A 203 -4.67 -12.13 -3.27
N ASP A 204 -3.68 -11.34 -3.66
CA ASP A 204 -2.44 -11.84 -4.24
C ASP A 204 -1.20 -11.07 -3.73
N PRO A 205 -0.30 -11.71 -2.96
CA PRO A 205 -0.42 -13.07 -2.44
C PRO A 205 -1.62 -13.25 -1.50
N HIS A 206 -2.15 -14.46 -1.46
CA HIS A 206 -3.35 -14.84 -0.74
C HIS A 206 -3.25 -14.58 0.78
N ASN A 207 -4.32 -14.11 1.40
CA ASN A 207 -4.37 -13.76 2.82
C ASN A 207 -5.40 -14.65 3.55
N PRO A 208 -4.98 -15.59 4.43
CA PRO A 208 -3.74 -15.53 5.21
C PRO A 208 -2.59 -16.44 4.75
N SER A 209 -2.77 -17.32 3.75
CA SER A 209 -1.77 -18.37 3.45
C SER A 209 -0.41 -17.85 2.94
N GLY A 210 -0.42 -16.67 2.32
CA GLY A 210 0.74 -16.01 1.73
C GLY A 210 1.14 -16.53 0.34
N VAL A 211 0.33 -17.37 -0.29
CA VAL A 211 0.62 -18.05 -1.57
C VAL A 211 0.24 -17.15 -2.74
N LEU A 212 1.12 -17.03 -3.74
CA LEU A 212 0.80 -16.33 -5.00
C LEU A 212 -0.22 -17.09 -5.85
N ALA A 213 -0.91 -16.35 -6.71
CA ALA A 213 -1.72 -16.92 -7.78
C ALA A 213 -0.92 -17.76 -8.75
N GLY A 214 -1.44 -18.95 -9.04
CA GLY A 214 -1.07 -19.69 -10.24
C GLY A 214 -1.35 -18.87 -11.50
N ALA A 215 -0.65 -19.19 -12.59
CA ALA A 215 -0.79 -18.49 -13.87
C ALA A 215 -2.19 -18.68 -14.50
N ASP A 216 -2.89 -19.74 -14.11
CA ASP A 216 -4.22 -20.15 -14.54
C ASP A 216 -5.34 -19.69 -13.60
N GLU A 217 -5.01 -19.12 -12.44
CA GLU A 217 -6.01 -18.54 -11.55
C GLU A 217 -6.55 -17.23 -12.11
N VAL A 218 -7.87 -17.11 -12.14
CA VAL A 218 -8.59 -15.94 -12.65
C VAL A 218 -9.45 -15.36 -11.53
N ALA A 219 -9.41 -14.05 -11.40
CA ALA A 219 -10.30 -13.25 -10.55
C ALA A 219 -10.66 -11.97 -11.30
N ASP A 220 -11.82 -11.41 -10.97
CA ASP A 220 -12.30 -10.14 -11.52
C ASP A 220 -11.73 -8.95 -10.72
N VAL A 221 -11.48 -9.17 -9.43
CA VAL A 221 -10.87 -8.20 -8.52
C VAL A 221 -9.65 -8.80 -7.84
N TRP A 222 -8.48 -8.24 -8.12
CA TRP A 222 -7.21 -8.61 -7.52
C TRP A 222 -6.84 -7.67 -6.38
N ASP A 223 -6.70 -8.19 -5.16
CA ASP A 223 -6.15 -7.44 -4.04
C ASP A 223 -4.64 -7.63 -3.96
N GLU A 224 -3.91 -6.70 -4.55
CA GLU A 224 -2.45 -6.68 -4.65
C GLU A 224 -1.81 -5.89 -3.49
N ALA A 225 -2.48 -5.75 -2.34
CA ALA A 225 -1.97 -4.99 -1.20
C ALA A 225 -0.58 -5.40 -0.71
N PHE A 226 -0.19 -6.66 -0.94
CA PHE A 226 1.13 -7.20 -0.57
C PHE A 226 2.00 -7.61 -1.75
N TYR A 227 1.48 -7.52 -2.99
CA TYR A 227 2.20 -7.92 -4.19
C TYR A 227 3.57 -7.23 -4.35
N PRO A 228 3.70 -5.90 -4.10
CA PRO A 228 4.99 -5.22 -4.20
C PRO A 228 6.06 -5.76 -3.26
N LEU A 229 5.68 -6.20 -2.07
CA LEU A 229 6.60 -6.74 -1.08
C LEU A 229 6.93 -8.21 -1.34
N ALA A 230 6.00 -8.97 -1.91
CA ALA A 230 6.22 -10.36 -2.26
C ALA A 230 7.14 -10.52 -3.49
N ILE A 231 6.89 -9.72 -4.54
CA ILE A 231 7.49 -9.91 -5.88
C ILE A 231 8.53 -8.84 -6.22
N GLY A 232 8.50 -7.68 -5.56
CA GLY A 232 9.37 -6.56 -5.90
C GLY A 232 8.91 -5.79 -7.14
N ARG A 233 7.60 -5.82 -7.45
CA ARG A 233 6.96 -5.08 -8.55
C ARG A 233 5.64 -4.50 -8.09
N TRP A 234 5.29 -3.31 -8.58
CA TRP A 234 4.07 -2.62 -8.15
C TRP A 234 2.79 -3.40 -8.38
N SER A 235 2.68 -4.07 -9.52
CA SER A 235 1.50 -4.85 -9.91
C SER A 235 1.89 -6.00 -10.81
N ALA A 236 1.03 -7.03 -10.88
CA ALA A 236 1.17 -8.09 -11.86
C ALA A 236 0.73 -7.67 -13.28
N GLY A 237 0.06 -6.53 -13.43
CA GLY A 237 -0.47 -6.07 -14.72
C GLY A 237 -1.63 -6.94 -15.24
N ARG A 238 -2.40 -7.53 -14.32
CA ARG A 238 -3.54 -8.39 -14.65
C ARG A 238 -4.71 -7.59 -15.20
N GLN A 239 -5.54 -8.26 -16.00
CA GLN A 239 -6.84 -7.72 -16.44
C GLN A 239 -7.80 -7.66 -15.24
N GLY A 240 -8.78 -6.75 -15.30
CA GLY A 240 -9.79 -6.56 -14.27
C GLY A 240 -9.51 -5.38 -13.35
N VAL A 241 -10.10 -5.39 -12.16
CA VAL A 241 -9.91 -4.35 -11.14
C VAL A 241 -8.81 -4.77 -10.19
N VAL A 242 -7.86 -3.88 -9.91
CA VAL A 242 -6.84 -4.10 -8.89
C VAL A 242 -7.09 -3.15 -7.72
N VAL A 243 -7.08 -3.68 -6.50
CA VAL A 243 -6.98 -2.86 -5.28
C VAL A 243 -5.58 -3.00 -4.72
N GLY A 244 -4.99 -1.87 -4.34
CA GLY A 244 -3.62 -1.83 -3.82
C GLY A 244 -3.50 -0.95 -2.58
N SER A 245 -2.38 -1.11 -1.87
CA SER A 245 -2.16 -0.43 -0.60
C SER A 245 -0.70 -0.02 -0.42
N LEU A 246 -0.46 1.29 -0.42
CA LEU A 246 0.85 1.88 -0.11
C LEU A 246 1.16 1.83 1.39
N THR A 247 0.15 1.66 2.24
CA THR A 247 0.34 1.56 3.70
C THR A 247 1.29 0.43 4.12
N LYS A 248 1.35 -0.64 3.33
CA LYS A 248 2.19 -1.81 3.60
C LYS A 248 3.60 -1.56 3.10
N VAL A 249 3.71 -1.08 1.87
CA VAL A 249 4.96 -0.81 1.16
C VAL A 249 5.84 0.20 1.90
N PHE A 250 5.25 1.29 2.39
CA PHE A 250 5.97 2.35 3.09
C PHE A 250 5.81 2.29 4.62
N ALA A 251 5.30 1.19 5.18
CA ALA A 251 5.08 1.05 6.63
C ALA A 251 4.32 2.24 7.27
N CYS A 252 3.33 2.80 6.56
CA CYS A 252 2.63 4.02 6.95
C CYS A 252 1.12 3.82 7.15
N PRO A 253 0.68 2.85 7.97
CA PRO A 253 -0.74 2.56 8.16
C PRO A 253 -1.54 3.75 8.71
N GLY A 254 -0.92 4.74 9.34
CA GLY A 254 -1.57 5.96 9.79
C GLY A 254 -1.84 7.01 8.69
N LEU A 255 -1.09 6.99 7.59
CA LEU A 255 -1.28 7.94 6.47
C LEU A 255 -2.45 7.56 5.55
N ARG A 256 -2.89 6.29 5.61
CA ARG A 256 -4.06 5.78 4.89
C ARG A 256 -3.96 6.00 3.36
N LEU A 257 -2.91 5.49 2.74
CA LEU A 257 -2.71 5.57 1.28
C LEU A 257 -3.00 4.23 0.60
N GLY A 258 -3.96 4.21 -0.30
CA GLY A 258 -4.32 3.07 -1.15
C GLY A 258 -4.73 3.53 -2.54
N TYR A 259 -5.04 2.57 -3.41
CA TYR A 259 -5.44 2.88 -4.78
C TYR A 259 -6.31 1.78 -5.39
N VAL A 260 -7.00 2.14 -6.46
CA VAL A 260 -7.69 1.23 -7.39
C VAL A 260 -7.08 1.43 -8.78
N ILE A 261 -6.86 0.34 -9.51
CA ILE A 261 -6.55 0.35 -10.94
C ILE A 261 -7.71 -0.28 -11.70
N ALA A 262 -8.26 0.42 -12.68
CA ALA A 262 -9.32 -0.10 -13.55
C ALA A 262 -9.45 0.74 -14.83
N ASP A 263 -10.15 0.24 -15.84
CA ASP A 263 -10.37 0.98 -17.10
C ASP A 263 -11.27 2.20 -16.93
N ASP A 264 -12.27 2.12 -16.04
CA ASP A 264 -13.09 3.25 -15.61
C ASP A 264 -13.01 3.32 -14.09
N VAL A 265 -12.10 4.13 -13.55
CA VAL A 265 -12.05 4.37 -12.10
C VAL A 265 -13.10 5.37 -11.62
N GLY A 266 -13.74 6.10 -12.55
CA GLY A 266 -14.74 7.13 -12.24
C GLY A 266 -15.99 6.55 -11.57
N ARG A 267 -16.38 5.32 -11.91
CA ARG A 267 -17.46 4.59 -11.23
C ARG A 267 -17.16 4.32 -9.75
N PHE A 268 -15.92 4.01 -9.39
CA PHE A 268 -15.52 3.75 -8.01
C PHE A 268 -15.34 5.05 -7.22
N ALA A 269 -14.87 6.11 -7.88
CA ALA A 269 -14.70 7.42 -7.27
C ALA A 269 -16.00 8.01 -6.70
N ARG A 270 -17.16 7.69 -7.30
CA ARG A 270 -18.50 8.12 -6.83
C ARG A 270 -18.86 7.60 -5.43
N HIS A 271 -18.18 6.55 -4.96
CA HIS A 271 -18.38 5.98 -3.63
C HIS A 271 -17.41 6.54 -2.59
N GLN A 272 -16.51 7.43 -2.98
CA GLN A 272 -15.62 8.13 -2.05
C GLN A 272 -16.23 9.48 -1.62
N PRO A 273 -16.01 9.91 -0.36
CA PRO A 273 -16.30 11.29 0.01
C PRO A 273 -15.38 12.25 -0.76
N GLN A 274 -15.79 13.53 -0.83
CA GLN A 274 -14.87 14.57 -1.25
C GLN A 274 -13.66 14.60 -0.31
N TRP A 275 -12.47 14.87 -0.87
CA TRP A 275 -11.21 14.93 -0.12
C TRP A 275 -10.87 13.64 0.63
N ALA A 276 -11.16 12.48 0.02
CA ALA A 276 -10.99 11.17 0.66
C ALA A 276 -9.55 10.91 1.16
N VAL A 277 -8.54 11.44 0.49
CA VAL A 277 -7.13 11.28 0.88
C VAL A 277 -6.61 12.58 1.50
N SER A 278 -5.95 12.47 2.64
CA SER A 278 -5.43 13.65 3.37
C SER A 278 -4.34 14.38 2.58
N SER A 279 -4.26 15.71 2.75
CA SER A 279 -3.23 16.55 2.11
C SER A 279 -1.81 16.13 2.46
N LEU A 280 -1.59 15.67 3.70
CA LEU A 280 -0.28 15.14 4.12
C LEU A 280 0.05 13.83 3.41
N GLY A 281 -0.92 12.91 3.30
CA GLY A 281 -0.73 11.66 2.56
C GLY A 281 -0.37 11.89 1.09
N LEU A 282 -1.00 12.87 0.45
CA LEU A 282 -0.68 13.25 -0.93
C LEU A 282 0.71 13.88 -1.04
N ALA A 283 1.06 14.80 -0.13
CA ALA A 283 2.31 15.54 -0.17
C ALA A 283 3.56 14.65 0.01
N VAL A 284 3.49 13.64 0.88
CA VAL A 284 4.64 12.74 1.09
C VAL A 284 4.87 11.77 -0.07
N LEU A 285 3.87 11.54 -0.92
CA LEU A 285 3.91 10.44 -1.89
C LEU A 285 5.06 10.59 -2.89
N ALA A 286 5.33 11.81 -3.35
CA ALA A 286 6.43 12.10 -4.26
C ALA A 286 7.77 11.57 -3.73
N GLU A 287 8.11 11.95 -2.49
CA GLU A 287 9.36 11.60 -1.85
C GLU A 287 9.44 10.10 -1.49
N LEU A 288 8.31 9.49 -1.11
CA LEU A 288 8.26 8.05 -0.88
C LEU A 288 8.50 7.25 -2.16
N LEU A 289 7.97 7.71 -3.30
CA LEU A 289 8.21 7.08 -4.60
C LEU A 289 9.68 7.18 -5.03
N GLU A 290 10.35 8.31 -4.78
CA GLU A 290 11.78 8.48 -5.06
C GLU A 290 12.68 7.53 -4.25
N CYS A 291 12.29 7.22 -3.02
CA CYS A 291 13.01 6.30 -2.14
C CYS A 291 12.62 4.82 -2.32
N THR A 292 11.86 4.48 -3.35
CA THR A 292 11.34 3.13 -3.54
C THR A 292 12.42 2.17 -4.06
N ASP A 293 12.64 1.06 -3.34
CA ASP A 293 13.46 -0.08 -3.79
C ASP A 293 12.67 -1.39 -3.63
N LEU A 294 11.63 -1.58 -4.44
CA LEU A 294 10.78 -2.78 -4.34
C LEU A 294 11.59 -4.08 -4.50
N ALA A 295 12.54 -4.12 -5.43
CA ALA A 295 13.33 -5.33 -5.71
C ALA A 295 14.30 -5.65 -4.57
N GLY A 296 14.93 -4.64 -3.96
CA GLY A 296 15.74 -4.82 -2.75
C GLY A 296 14.90 -5.25 -1.55
N TRP A 297 13.80 -4.54 -1.29
CA TRP A 297 12.89 -4.87 -0.17
C TRP A 297 12.31 -6.27 -0.28
N SER A 298 11.84 -6.68 -1.47
CA SER A 298 11.32 -8.04 -1.69
C SER A 298 12.37 -9.12 -1.42
N ARG A 299 13.62 -8.93 -1.90
CA ARG A 299 14.72 -9.86 -1.60
C ARG A 299 15.05 -9.92 -0.12
N ALA A 300 15.11 -8.78 0.56
CA ALA A 300 15.39 -8.71 2.00
C ALA A 300 14.27 -9.37 2.82
N ILE A 301 13.01 -9.13 2.45
CA ILE A 301 11.84 -9.78 3.07
C ILE A 301 11.88 -11.28 2.85
N ALA A 302 12.19 -11.75 1.64
CA ALA A 302 12.29 -13.17 1.35
C ALA A 302 13.39 -13.85 2.19
N ALA A 303 14.56 -13.22 2.32
CA ALA A 303 15.65 -13.71 3.16
C ALA A 303 15.24 -13.77 4.64
N SER A 304 14.70 -12.67 5.19
CA SER A 304 14.25 -12.63 6.59
C SER A 304 13.08 -13.59 6.87
N ARG A 305 12.20 -13.83 5.88
CA ARG A 305 11.14 -14.83 5.97
C ARG A 305 11.68 -16.25 6.13
N VAL A 306 12.78 -16.59 5.44
CA VAL A 306 13.46 -17.88 5.61
C VAL A 306 14.00 -18.01 7.03
N GLU A 307 14.70 -16.98 7.53
CA GLU A 307 15.23 -16.97 8.90
C GLU A 307 14.13 -17.11 9.96
N LEU A 308 13.02 -16.37 9.78
CA LEU A 308 11.84 -16.45 10.65
C LEU A 308 11.21 -17.85 10.65
N ALA A 309 11.06 -18.45 9.47
CA ALA A 309 10.53 -19.80 9.36
C ALA A 309 11.44 -20.81 10.07
N ASP A 310 12.75 -20.71 9.87
CA ASP A 310 13.71 -21.61 10.52
C ASP A 310 13.74 -21.43 12.03
N LEU A 311 13.59 -20.20 12.54
CA LEU A 311 13.42 -19.93 13.97
C LEU A 311 12.23 -20.70 14.56
N PHE A 312 11.06 -20.65 13.91
CA PHE A 312 9.88 -21.40 14.36
C PHE A 312 10.07 -22.91 14.26
N ARG A 313 10.69 -23.42 13.19
CA ARG A 313 10.98 -24.86 13.02
C ARG A 313 11.89 -25.39 14.12
N ARG A 314 13.00 -24.68 14.40
CA ARG A 314 13.94 -25.04 15.49
C ARG A 314 13.28 -24.97 16.87
N SER A 315 12.27 -24.13 17.01
CA SER A 315 11.45 -24.03 18.24
C SER A 315 10.32 -25.09 18.31
N GLY A 316 10.26 -26.04 17.38
CA GLY A 316 9.32 -27.16 17.38
C GLY A 316 7.95 -26.87 16.76
N TRP A 317 7.76 -25.73 16.10
CA TRP A 317 6.46 -25.35 15.52
C TRP A 317 6.35 -25.71 14.04
N GLN A 318 5.13 -26.05 13.61
CA GLN A 318 4.81 -26.20 12.20
C GLN A 318 4.62 -24.81 11.58
N VAL A 319 5.35 -24.53 10.51
CA VAL A 319 5.34 -23.22 9.85
C VAL A 319 5.28 -23.35 8.33
N SER A 320 4.39 -22.58 7.74
CA SER A 320 4.27 -22.38 6.29
C SER A 320 4.77 -20.98 5.94
N ALA A 321 5.74 -20.92 5.03
CA ALA A 321 6.35 -19.69 4.56
C ALA A 321 6.31 -19.68 3.03
N ALA A 322 5.28 -19.04 2.48
CA ALA A 322 5.08 -18.91 1.04
C ALA A 322 5.78 -17.63 0.52
N ASP A 323 5.03 -16.70 -0.08
CA ASP A 323 5.57 -15.58 -0.85
C ASP A 323 5.37 -14.22 -0.17
N ALA A 324 4.38 -14.12 0.69
CA ALA A 324 3.99 -12.87 1.36
C ALA A 324 4.94 -12.45 2.50
N PRO A 325 4.89 -11.18 2.97
CA PRO A 325 5.77 -10.68 4.05
C PRO A 325 5.36 -11.17 5.46
N TRP A 326 5.04 -12.45 5.58
CA TRP A 326 4.72 -13.13 6.84
C TRP A 326 4.94 -14.64 6.72
N VAL A 327 4.89 -15.32 7.86
CA VAL A 327 4.75 -16.77 7.96
C VAL A 327 3.44 -17.13 8.68
N LEU A 328 2.92 -18.31 8.39
CA LEU A 328 1.76 -18.88 9.08
C LEU A 328 2.23 -20.04 9.95
N VAL A 329 1.97 -19.97 11.25
CA VAL A 329 2.45 -20.93 12.25
C VAL A 329 1.25 -21.62 12.89
N ARG A 330 1.22 -22.96 12.86
CA ARG A 330 0.24 -23.73 13.63
C ARG A 330 0.74 -23.89 15.05
N ALA A 331 0.20 -23.08 15.96
CA ALA A 331 0.65 -22.98 17.33
C ALA A 331 -0.48 -22.51 18.27
N PRO A 332 -1.34 -23.43 18.75
CA PRO A 332 -2.42 -23.09 19.67
C PRO A 332 -1.92 -22.34 20.92
N GLY A 333 -2.59 -21.24 21.26
CA GLY A 333 -2.27 -20.37 22.40
C GLY A 333 -0.95 -19.60 22.30
N LEU A 334 -0.27 -19.61 21.14
CA LEU A 334 1.01 -18.92 20.99
C LEU A 334 0.87 -17.40 21.11
N ARG A 335 -0.24 -16.83 20.66
CA ARG A 335 -0.52 -15.40 20.80
C ARG A 335 -0.43 -14.97 22.27
N GLU A 336 -1.12 -15.69 23.15
CA GLU A 336 -1.18 -15.35 24.57
C GLU A 336 0.19 -15.48 25.23
N ARG A 337 0.94 -16.54 24.88
CA ARG A 337 2.30 -16.76 25.39
C ARG A 337 3.27 -15.66 24.94
N LEU A 338 3.23 -15.26 23.67
CA LEU A 338 4.08 -14.17 23.15
C LEU A 338 3.66 -12.79 23.68
N ALA A 339 2.36 -12.56 23.87
CA ALA A 339 1.84 -11.32 24.44
C ALA A 339 2.46 -11.02 25.81
N GLN A 340 2.64 -12.04 26.65
CA GLN A 340 3.29 -11.91 27.96
C GLN A 340 4.77 -11.51 27.88
N GLN A 341 5.41 -11.71 26.72
CA GLN A 341 6.79 -11.35 26.42
C GLN A 341 6.90 -9.99 25.70
N GLY A 342 5.78 -9.28 25.51
CA GLY A 342 5.75 -8.00 24.78
C GLY A 342 5.82 -8.15 23.26
N VAL A 343 5.46 -9.32 22.72
CA VAL A 343 5.39 -9.60 21.29
C VAL A 343 3.94 -9.87 20.90
N VAL A 344 3.45 -9.19 19.87
CA VAL A 344 2.09 -9.35 19.37
C VAL A 344 2.12 -10.04 18.02
N VAL A 345 1.29 -11.06 17.83
CA VAL A 345 1.13 -11.81 16.58
C VAL A 345 -0.34 -11.84 16.19
N ARG A 346 -0.63 -12.09 14.91
CA ARG A 346 -2.00 -12.09 14.41
C ARG A 346 -2.66 -13.43 14.71
N ASP A 347 -3.71 -13.41 15.52
CA ASP A 347 -4.65 -14.53 15.66
C ASP A 347 -5.40 -14.79 14.34
N CYS A 348 -5.51 -16.06 13.94
CA CYS A 348 -6.19 -16.46 12.71
C CYS A 348 -7.58 -17.10 12.94
N THR A 349 -8.16 -17.02 14.13
CA THR A 349 -9.51 -17.53 14.43
C THR A 349 -10.55 -16.86 13.54
N SER A 350 -10.42 -15.56 13.27
CA SER A 350 -11.29 -14.82 12.33
C SER A 350 -11.22 -15.32 10.87
N PHE A 351 -10.20 -16.09 10.52
CA PHE A 351 -10.10 -16.80 9.23
C PHE A 351 -10.60 -18.25 9.31
N GLY A 352 -11.20 -18.67 10.43
CA GLY A 352 -11.56 -20.07 10.67
C GLY A 352 -10.36 -20.97 11.01
N MET A 353 -9.21 -20.39 11.41
CA MET A 353 -7.97 -21.10 11.70
C MET A 353 -7.52 -20.89 13.17
N PRO A 354 -8.27 -21.40 14.17
CA PRO A 354 -8.04 -21.10 15.59
C PRO A 354 -6.70 -21.60 16.15
N ASP A 355 -6.13 -22.63 15.53
CA ASP A 355 -4.82 -23.17 15.90
C ASP A 355 -3.64 -22.39 15.30
N HIS A 356 -3.91 -21.35 14.51
CA HIS A 356 -2.87 -20.67 13.73
C HIS A 356 -2.67 -19.22 14.19
N VAL A 357 -1.41 -18.80 14.14
CA VAL A 357 -1.04 -17.38 14.16
C VAL A 357 -0.30 -17.03 12.87
N ARG A 358 -0.51 -15.81 12.40
CA ARG A 358 0.30 -15.21 11.35
C ARG A 358 1.29 -14.25 11.98
N VAL A 359 2.55 -14.33 11.54
CA VAL A 359 3.65 -13.55 12.09
C VAL A 359 4.30 -12.77 10.96
N ALA A 360 4.22 -11.44 11.01
CA ALA A 360 4.87 -10.56 10.05
C ALA A 360 6.38 -10.76 10.06
N VAL A 361 7.02 -10.58 8.90
CA VAL A 361 8.48 -10.58 8.77
C VAL A 361 9.04 -9.32 9.46
N PRO A 362 9.87 -9.46 10.52
CA PRO A 362 10.51 -8.33 11.17
C PRO A 362 11.81 -7.90 10.47
N ASP A 363 12.41 -6.81 10.94
CA ASP A 363 13.84 -6.55 10.73
C ASP A 363 14.70 -7.47 11.63
N SER A 364 16.03 -7.38 11.51
CA SER A 364 16.96 -8.19 12.31
C SER A 364 16.77 -7.97 13.82
N ALA A 365 16.56 -6.73 14.27
CA ALA A 365 16.35 -6.43 15.68
C ALA A 365 15.04 -7.04 16.22
N GLY A 366 13.97 -7.02 15.42
CA GLY A 366 12.71 -7.67 15.74
C GLY A 366 12.82 -9.19 15.73
N LEU A 367 13.59 -9.77 14.80
CA LEU A 367 13.85 -11.21 14.77
C LEU A 367 14.57 -11.67 16.04
N ASP A 368 15.64 -10.98 16.44
CA ASP A 368 16.38 -11.26 17.68
C ASP A 368 15.49 -11.17 18.92
N ARG A 369 14.58 -10.19 18.95
CA ARG A 369 13.60 -10.03 20.04
C ARG A 369 12.61 -11.17 20.08
N LEU A 370 12.12 -11.62 18.93
CA LEU A 370 11.23 -12.78 18.83
C LEU A 370 11.95 -14.07 19.26
N GLU A 371 13.19 -14.28 18.84
CA GLU A 371 13.99 -15.44 19.26
C GLU A 371 14.14 -15.50 20.77
N ARG A 372 14.53 -14.40 21.41
CA ARG A 372 14.61 -14.31 22.89
C ARG A 372 13.27 -14.59 23.56
N ALA A 373 12.16 -14.14 22.97
CA ALA A 373 10.83 -14.42 23.49
C ALA A 373 10.50 -15.91 23.41
N LEU A 374 10.77 -16.56 22.27
CA LEU A 374 10.55 -18.00 22.07
C LEU A 374 11.42 -18.86 23.00
N SER A 375 12.71 -18.55 23.16
CA SER A 375 13.60 -19.31 24.07
C SER A 375 13.10 -19.31 25.51
N ARG A 376 12.50 -18.21 25.98
CA ARG A 376 11.90 -18.14 27.33
C ARG A 376 10.65 -18.99 27.47
N LEU A 377 9.86 -19.15 26.40
CA LEU A 377 8.72 -20.06 26.42
C LEU A 377 9.17 -21.51 26.54
N SER A 378 10.23 -21.89 25.83
CA SER A 378 10.83 -23.23 25.90
C SER A 378 11.43 -23.55 27.27
N ASN A 379 12.02 -22.56 27.95
CA ASN A 379 12.60 -22.73 29.30
C ASN A 379 11.56 -22.67 30.43
N GLY A 380 10.33 -22.21 30.13
CA GLY A 380 9.30 -21.92 31.13
C GLY A 380 8.15 -22.94 31.19
N SER A 381 7.95 -23.76 30.16
CA SER A 381 6.88 -24.79 30.12
C SER A 381 7.13 -25.80 29.00
N ASN A 382 7.62 -26.98 29.36
CA ASN A 382 7.20 -28.19 28.63
C ASN A 382 5.79 -28.53 29.19
N PRO A 383 4.79 -28.85 28.35
CA PRO A 383 3.64 -29.59 28.87
C PRO A 383 4.07 -30.90 29.54
#